data_AF-A0A7Y7HB18-F1
#
_entry.id   AF-A0A7Y7HB18-F1
#
_cell.length_a   1.000
_cell.length_b   1.000
_cell.length_c   1.000
_cell.angle_alpha   90.00
_cell.angle_beta   90.00
_cell.angle_gamma   90.00
#
_symmetry.space_group_name_H-M   'P 1'
#
loop_
_entity.id
_entity.type
_entity.pdbx_description
1 polymer ?
#
loop_
_entity_poly.entity_id
_entity_poly.type
_entity_poly.pdbx_seq_one_letter_code
_entity_poly.pdbx_strand_id
1 'polypeptide(L)'
;MELGFYILLSVRTPAGFDSYGQYFLGNDRNFADLLFDSFKGREHSGSDLLHIDLMETTGEIPVKIKSISCTLEELTCNIKLIVRGIFRQKNLTEFNGYGQATME
;
A
#
# COMPACT_ATOMS: atom_id res chain seq x y z
N MET A 1 10.81 -7.45 6.89
CA MET A 1 9.96 -7.33 5.69
C MET A 1 10.51 -8.27 4.65
N GLU A 2 9.64 -8.91 3.88
CA GLU A 2 10.06 -9.65 2.69
C GLU A 2 10.55 -8.67 1.63
N LEU A 3 11.30 -9.14 0.63
CA LEU A 3 11.66 -8.30 -0.51
C LEU A 3 10.38 -7.94 -1.28
N GLY A 4 10.28 -6.67 -1.70
CA GLY A 4 9.16 -6.17 -2.50
C GLY A 4 8.55 -4.87 -1.98
N PHE A 5 7.35 -4.58 -2.46
CA PHE A 5 6.65 -3.32 -2.26
C PHE A 5 5.63 -3.41 -1.13
N TYR A 6 5.53 -2.35 -0.34
CA TYR A 6 4.63 -2.24 0.80
C TYR A 6 3.91 -0.90 0.80
N ILE A 7 2.64 -0.92 1.24
CA ILE A 7 1.97 0.29 1.72
C ILE A 7 2.10 0.33 3.23
N LEU A 8 2.64 1.43 3.76
CA LEU A 8 2.76 1.67 5.19
C LEU A 8 1.78 2.77 5.61
N LEU A 9 1.00 2.50 6.65
CA LEU A 9 0.10 3.47 7.26
C LEU A 9 0.71 4.00 8.55
N SER A 10 0.78 5.32 8.66
CA SER A 10 1.41 6.00 9.80
C SER A 10 0.52 7.10 10.35
N VAL A 11 0.57 7.28 11.67
CA VAL A 11 -0.15 8.33 12.40
C VAL A 11 0.82 9.21 13.15
N ARG A 12 0.56 10.52 13.18
CA ARG A 12 1.36 11.46 13.97
C ARG A 12 1.08 11.28 15.46
N THR A 13 2.14 11.07 16.21
CA THR A 13 2.14 11.08 17.68
C THR A 13 2.99 12.24 18.19
N PRO A 14 2.94 12.59 19.49
CA PRO A 14 3.87 13.56 20.08
C PRO A 14 5.35 13.19 19.91
N ALA A 15 5.68 11.90 19.77
CA ALA A 15 7.04 11.40 19.56
C ALA A 15 7.46 11.36 18.08
N GLY A 16 6.57 11.73 17.15
CA GLY A 16 6.77 11.60 15.71
C GLY A 16 5.75 10.66 15.07
N PHE A 17 5.98 10.29 13.82
CA PHE A 17 5.10 9.33 13.14
C PHE A 17 5.37 7.92 13.63
N ASP A 18 4.30 7.22 13.97
CA ASP A 18 4.33 5.80 14.31
C ASP A 18 3.50 5.01 13.29
N SER A 19 3.98 3.84 12.90
CA SER A 19 3.26 2.99 11.96
C SER A 19 2.28 2.10 12.71
N TYR A 20 1.03 2.09 12.26
CA TYR A 20 -0.03 1.27 12.87
C TYR A 20 -0.54 0.15 11.96
N GLY A 21 -0.08 0.09 10.70
CA GLY A 21 -0.51 -0.92 9.75
C GLY A 21 0.32 -0.94 8.47
N GLN A 22 0.34 -2.10 7.82
CA GLN A 22 1.03 -2.29 6.55
C GLN A 22 0.30 -3.30 5.65
N TYR A 23 0.48 -3.15 4.34
CA TYR A 23 0.05 -4.10 3.32
C TYR A 23 1.21 -4.48 2.42
N PHE A 24 1.39 -5.77 2.17
CA PHE A 24 2.36 -6.26 1.19
C PHE A 24 1.75 -6.32 -0.21
N LEU A 25 2.43 -5.76 -1.21
CA LEU A 25 1.99 -5.70 -2.60
C LEU A 25 2.72 -6.69 -3.52
N GLY A 26 3.73 -7.40 -3.03
CA GLY A 26 4.59 -8.26 -3.85
C GLY A 26 5.69 -7.49 -4.59
N ASN A 27 6.18 -8.04 -5.70
CA ASN A 27 7.39 -7.55 -6.40
C ASN A 27 7.11 -6.78 -7.71
N ASP A 28 5.84 -6.57 -8.06
CA ASP A 28 5.47 -5.85 -9.27
C ASP A 28 5.46 -4.34 -9.02
N ARG A 29 6.53 -3.68 -9.49
CA ARG A 29 6.68 -2.23 -9.37
C ARG A 29 5.59 -1.45 -10.09
N ASN A 30 5.21 -1.88 -11.29
CA ASN A 30 4.20 -1.17 -12.09
C ASN A 30 2.85 -1.21 -11.39
N PHE A 31 2.49 -2.37 -10.82
CA PHE A 31 1.29 -2.48 -9.98
C PHE A 31 1.37 -1.57 -8.75
N ALA A 32 2.50 -1.56 -8.04
CA ALA A 32 2.68 -0.75 -6.85
C ALA A 32 2.56 0.76 -7.14
N ASP A 33 3.20 1.23 -8.21
CA ASP A 33 3.12 2.62 -8.66
C ASP A 33 1.70 3.00 -9.09
N LEU A 34 1.07 2.20 -9.96
CA LEU A 34 -0.30 2.47 -10.44
C LEU A 34 -1.34 2.45 -9.30
N LEU A 35 -1.18 1.54 -8.33
CA LEU A 35 -2.05 1.49 -7.16
C LEU A 35 -1.88 2.76 -6.32
N PHE A 36 -0.65 3.14 -6.01
CA PHE A 36 -0.37 4.31 -5.17
C PHE A 36 -0.80 5.62 -5.84
N ASP A 37 -0.57 5.76 -7.14
CA ASP A 37 -0.96 6.95 -7.90
C ASP A 37 -2.50 7.12 -7.98
N SER A 38 -3.27 6.07 -7.65
CA SER A 38 -4.72 6.14 -7.54
C SER A 38 -5.22 6.64 -6.17
N PHE A 39 -4.34 6.79 -5.17
CA PHE A 39 -4.73 7.20 -3.83
C PHE A 39 -5.14 8.67 -3.77
N LYS A 40 -6.10 8.94 -2.89
CA LYS A 40 -6.54 10.27 -2.54
C LYS A 40 -5.67 10.83 -1.41
N GLY A 41 -5.31 12.09 -1.54
CA GLY A 41 -4.51 12.79 -0.56
C GLY A 41 -3.72 13.90 -1.24
N ARG A 42 -2.76 14.43 -0.51
CA ARG A 42 -1.89 15.52 -0.97
C ARG A 42 -0.46 15.27 -0.58
N GLU A 43 0.45 16.00 -1.22
CA GLU A 43 1.85 16.03 -0.83
C GLU A 43 1.99 16.41 0.65
N HIS A 44 2.97 15.79 1.30
CA HIS A 44 3.17 15.92 2.72
C HIS A 44 3.50 17.37 3.11
N SER A 45 2.71 17.95 4.03
CA SER A 45 2.86 19.35 4.44
C SER A 45 3.43 19.55 5.85
N GLY A 46 3.86 18.49 6.55
CA GLY A 46 4.45 18.55 7.89
C GLY A 46 3.46 18.69 9.05
N SER A 47 2.23 19.14 8.80
CA SER A 47 1.17 19.27 9.82
C SER A 47 0.20 18.09 9.88
N ASP A 48 0.18 17.24 8.85
CA ASP A 48 -0.84 16.21 8.68
C ASP A 48 -0.74 15.10 9.74
N LEU A 49 -1.88 14.46 10.04
CA LEU A 49 -1.97 13.45 11.10
C LEU A 49 -1.87 12.02 10.59
N LEU A 50 -2.23 11.76 9.33
CA LEU A 50 -2.26 10.42 8.74
C LEU A 50 -1.52 10.43 7.41
N HIS A 51 -0.56 9.52 7.27
CA HIS A 51 0.19 9.36 6.04
C HIS A 51 0.15 7.92 5.53
N ILE A 52 0.31 7.82 4.23
CA ILE A 52 0.47 6.57 3.51
C ILE A 52 1.78 6.65 2.73
N ASP A 53 2.67 5.71 2.98
CA ASP A 53 3.95 5.61 2.28
C ASP A 53 3.97 4.38 1.36
N LEU A 54 4.50 4.55 0.16
CA LEU A 54 4.94 3.44 -0.69
C LEU A 54 6.40 3.14 -0.36
N MET A 55 6.67 1.95 0.14
CA MET A 55 7.99 1.48 0.52
C MET A 55 8.43 0.34 -0.40
N GLU A 56 9.72 0.25 -0.67
CA GLU A 56 10.35 -0.89 -1.35
C GLU A 56 11.46 -1.44 -0.46
N THR A 57 11.40 -2.74 -0.18
CA THR A 57 12.45 -3.45 0.53
C THR A 57 13.38 -4.08 -0.51
N THR A 58 14.51 -3.42 -0.79
CA THR A 58 15.62 -3.98 -1.57
C THR A 58 16.77 -4.32 -0.62
N GLY A 59 17.06 -5.61 -0.44
CA GLY A 59 18.09 -6.04 0.50
C GLY A 59 17.69 -5.82 1.97
N GLU A 60 18.59 -5.22 2.76
CA GLU A 60 18.43 -5.14 4.23
C GLU A 60 17.64 -3.91 4.72
N ILE A 61 17.47 -2.88 3.88
CA ILE A 61 16.92 -1.59 4.32
C ILE A 61 15.68 -1.21 3.49
N PRO A 62 14.51 -1.01 4.14
CA PRO A 62 13.33 -0.46 3.48
C PRO A 62 13.56 0.98 3.03
N VAL A 63 13.26 1.25 1.76
CA VAL A 63 13.38 2.58 1.14
C VAL A 63 11.99 3.15 0.90
N LYS A 64 11.78 4.41 1.31
CA LYS A 64 10.55 5.14 1.00
C LYS A 64 10.61 5.68 -0.43
N ILE A 65 9.65 5.30 -1.26
CA ILE A 65 9.53 5.76 -2.66
C ILE A 65 8.64 7.00 -2.75
N LYS A 66 7.41 6.91 -2.22
CA LYS A 66 6.40 7.98 -2.29
C LYS A 66 5.70 8.12 -0.94
N SER A 67 5.17 9.29 -0.68
CA SER A 67 4.39 9.58 0.53
C SER A 67 3.25 10.54 0.20
N ILE A 68 2.09 10.29 0.79
CA ILE A 68 0.97 11.23 0.78
C ILE A 68 0.44 11.41 2.19
N SER A 69 -0.05 12.60 2.46
CA SER A 69 -0.93 12.87 3.59
C SER A 69 -2.39 12.71 3.19
N CYS A 70 -3.23 12.23 4.11
CA CYS A 70 -4.66 12.06 3.85
C CYS A 70 -5.52 12.37 5.08
N THR A 71 -6.80 12.67 4.87
CA THR A 71 -7.80 12.66 5.95
C THR A 71 -8.25 11.23 6.28
N LEU A 72 -9.05 11.06 7.32
CA LEU A 72 -9.63 9.76 7.67
C LEU A 72 -10.57 9.23 6.57
N GLU A 73 -11.35 10.12 5.94
CA GLU A 73 -12.26 9.78 4.84
C GLU A 73 -11.50 9.34 3.59
N GLU A 74 -10.40 10.05 3.27
CA GLU A 74 -9.50 9.69 2.18
C GLU A 74 -8.80 8.36 2.45
N LEU A 75 -8.29 8.15 3.67
CA LEU A 75 -7.72 6.87 4.10
C LEU A 75 -8.72 5.72 3.92
N THR A 76 -9.98 5.92 4.30
CA THR A 76 -11.03 4.91 4.11
C THR A 76 -11.24 4.58 2.63
N CYS A 77 -11.17 5.58 1.75
CA CYS A 77 -11.20 5.36 0.31
C CYS A 77 -9.96 4.58 -0.18
N ASN A 78 -8.78 4.95 0.31
CA ASN A 78 -7.51 4.34 -0.08
C ASN A 78 -7.43 2.88 0.36
N ILE A 79 -7.91 2.53 1.57
CA ILE A 79 -8.00 1.14 2.04
C ILE A 79 -8.87 0.31 1.09
N LYS A 80 -10.00 0.84 0.61
CA LYS A 80 -10.82 0.13 -0.39
C LYS A 80 -10.06 -0.11 -1.70
N LEU A 81 -9.25 0.86 -2.15
CA LEU A 81 -8.41 0.71 -3.34
C LEU A 81 -7.32 -0.35 -3.12
N ILE A 82 -6.63 -0.34 -1.97
CA ILE A 82 -5.60 -1.30 -1.60
C ILE A 82 -6.17 -2.72 -1.62
N VAL A 83 -7.25 -2.96 -0.88
CA VAL A 83 -7.87 -4.29 -0.78
C VAL A 83 -8.34 -4.79 -2.14
N ARG A 84 -8.97 -3.93 -2.95
CA ARG A 84 -9.40 -4.29 -4.31
C ARG A 84 -8.22 -4.56 -5.24
N GLY A 85 -7.15 -3.77 -5.15
CA GLY A 85 -5.94 -3.92 -5.93
C GLY A 85 -5.28 -5.27 -5.65
N ILE A 86 -5.03 -5.57 -4.37
CA ILE A 86 -4.43 -6.83 -3.93
C ILE A 86 -5.32 -8.02 -4.34
N PHE A 87 -6.64 -7.93 -4.10
CA PHE A 87 -7.55 -9.01 -4.50
C PHE A 87 -7.46 -9.30 -6.00
N ARG A 88 -7.48 -8.26 -6.85
CA ARG A 88 -7.34 -8.43 -8.31
C ARG A 88 -5.99 -9.00 -8.70
N GLN A 89 -4.90 -8.50 -8.13
CA GLN A 89 -3.55 -9.02 -8.42
C GLN A 89 -3.40 -10.49 -8.01
N LYS A 90 -4.03 -10.92 -6.91
CA LYS A 90 -3.93 -12.31 -6.45
C LYS A 90 -4.87 -13.26 -7.20
N ASN A 91 -6.02 -12.79 -7.67
CA ASN A 91 -7.05 -13.67 -8.24
C ASN A 91 -7.21 -13.56 -9.76
N LEU A 92 -6.87 -12.43 -10.38
CA LEU A 92 -7.08 -12.21 -11.82
C LEU A 92 -5.84 -12.46 -12.67
N THR A 93 -4.64 -12.40 -12.09
CA THR A 93 -3.40 -12.74 -12.80
C THR A 93 -3.23 -14.25 -13.00
N GLU A 94 -4.00 -15.06 -12.26
CA GLU A 94 -4.18 -16.51 -12.50
C GLU A 94 -5.47 -16.84 -13.27
N PHE A 95 -6.35 -15.86 -13.54
CA PHE A 95 -7.61 -16.09 -14.23
C PHE A 95 -7.47 -16.05 -15.75
N ASN A 96 -6.53 -16.84 -16.28
CA ASN A 96 -6.65 -17.37 -17.63
C ASN A 96 -7.55 -18.60 -17.53
N GLY A 97 -8.78 -18.47 -18.03
CA GLY A 97 -9.89 -19.39 -17.80
C GLY A 97 -9.57 -20.89 -17.87
N TYR A 98 -10.35 -21.64 -17.08
CA TYR A 98 -10.33 -23.09 -16.79
C TYR A 98 -9.38 -23.52 -15.67
N GLY A 99 -9.94 -23.74 -14.47
CA GLY A 99 -9.25 -24.43 -13.38
C GLY A 99 -10.09 -24.49 -12.12
N GLN A 100 -10.32 -25.69 -11.62
CA GLN A 100 -11.23 -26.02 -10.53
C GLN A 100 -10.74 -25.49 -9.18
N ALA A 101 -11.67 -25.01 -8.35
CA ALA A 101 -11.45 -24.96 -6.92
C ALA A 101 -11.34 -26.39 -6.40
N THR A 102 -10.12 -26.88 -6.18
CA THR A 102 -9.90 -27.95 -5.22
C THR A 102 -9.92 -27.33 -3.83
N MET A 103 -10.99 -27.61 -3.10
CA MET A 103 -11.02 -27.45 -1.65
C MET A 103 -10.08 -28.51 -1.04
N GLU A 104 -9.12 -28.06 -0.24
CA GLU A 104 -8.59 -28.83 0.88
C GLU A 104 -9.08 -28.21 2.18
#